data_AF-A0A7N2LUW8-F1
#
_entry.id   AF-A0A7N2LUW8-F1
#
_cell.length_a   1.000
_cell.length_b   1.000
_cell.length_c   1.000
_cell.angle_alpha   90.00
_cell.angle_beta   90.00
_cell.angle_gamma   90.00
#
_symmetry.space_group_name_H-M   'P 1'
#
loop_
_entity.id
_entity.type
_entity.pdbx_description
1 polymer ?
#
loop_
_entity_poly.entity_id
_entity_poly.type
_entity_poly.pdbx_seq_one_letter_code
_entity_poly.pdbx_strand_id
1 'polypeptide(L)'
;MAPEHLLATFAKLCAEILAAASDGMLDTEDITGQSVLQDAFQILVCKEIRLPTNRGSSSDSAEIDEEGGDSGGGSAAAARGRAITQAVRKGLIQNTIPIFIELKRLLESKNSPLIGSLMECLRILLKDYKNEIDDILVADKQLQKELIYDMQKYDSAKTKSTATEAVAKMQKSSSNKSPDVSKVASGKHAHNFTKKSKGNSKLASAMADAAAAATARSVLREVNKGSTPPLSSLSVPKLKSCNGASTSQCDRPVNVLKSLSKRHSFDSDEEN
;
A
#
# COMPACT_ATOMS: atom_id res chain seq x y z
N MET A 1 15.62 6.35 -25.73
CA MET A 1 14.45 6.59 -26.61
C MET A 1 14.06 8.05 -26.56
N ALA A 2 13.56 8.61 -27.66
CA ALA A 2 12.95 9.94 -27.63
C ALA A 2 11.65 9.94 -26.80
N PRO A 3 11.31 11.03 -26.09
CA PRO A 3 10.07 11.13 -25.29
C PRO A 3 8.80 10.85 -26.09
N GLU A 4 8.81 11.17 -27.39
CA GLU A 4 7.72 10.93 -28.32
C GLU A 4 7.42 9.43 -28.48
N HIS A 5 8.45 8.59 -28.54
CA HIS A 5 8.27 7.14 -28.62
C HIS A 5 7.73 6.56 -27.31
N LEU A 6 8.12 7.13 -26.16
CA LEU A 6 7.55 6.71 -24.87
C LEU A 6 6.06 7.03 -24.79
N LEU A 7 5.68 8.24 -25.21
CA LEU A 7 4.28 8.66 -25.25
C LEU A 7 3.47 7.80 -26.22
N ALA A 8 4.02 7.49 -27.39
CA ALA A 8 3.39 6.61 -28.36
C ALA A 8 3.18 5.19 -27.80
N THR A 9 4.20 4.61 -27.14
CA THR A 9 4.07 3.28 -26.51
C THR A 9 3.02 3.29 -25.39
N PHE A 10 3.03 4.31 -24.53
CA PHE A 10 2.03 4.48 -23.48
C PHE A 10 0.60 4.56 -24.06
N ALA A 11 0.42 5.39 -25.08
CA ALA A 11 -0.86 5.56 -25.75
C ALA A 11 -1.35 4.27 -26.40
N LYS A 12 -0.45 3.52 -27.06
CA LYS A 12 -0.78 2.21 -27.66
C LYS A 12 -1.18 1.17 -26.62
N LEU A 13 -0.49 1.08 -25.48
CA LEU A 13 -0.88 0.17 -24.40
C LEU A 13 -2.29 0.50 -23.88
N CYS A 14 -2.60 1.78 -23.71
CA CYS A 14 -3.95 2.20 -23.29
C CYS A 14 -4.99 1.85 -24.36
N ALA A 15 -4.73 2.17 -25.62
CA ALA A 15 -5.71 2.03 -26.71
C ALA A 15 -5.89 0.60 -27.22
N GLU A 16 -4.85 -0.23 -27.20
CA GLU A 16 -4.89 -1.58 -27.76
C GLU A 16 -5.17 -2.64 -26.70
N ILE A 17 -4.68 -2.47 -25.46
CA ILE A 17 -4.84 -3.46 -24.39
C ILE A 17 -5.93 -3.05 -23.42
N LEU A 18 -5.81 -1.87 -22.80
CA LEU A 18 -6.74 -1.47 -21.74
C LEU A 18 -8.14 -1.20 -22.30
N ALA A 19 -8.24 -0.56 -23.47
CA ALA A 19 -9.53 -0.34 -24.14
C ALA A 19 -10.15 -1.65 -24.62
N ALA A 20 -9.36 -2.57 -25.20
CA ALA A 20 -9.86 -3.89 -25.58
C ALA A 20 -10.40 -4.67 -24.38
N ALA A 21 -9.79 -4.53 -23.20
CA ALA A 21 -10.29 -5.11 -21.97
C ALA A 21 -11.58 -4.45 -21.49
N SER A 22 -11.68 -3.11 -21.52
CA SER A 22 -12.90 -2.40 -21.11
C SER A 22 -14.07 -2.70 -22.03
N ASP A 23 -13.82 -2.86 -23.33
CA ASP A 23 -14.82 -3.18 -24.35
C ASP A 23 -15.23 -4.66 -24.35
N GLY A 24 -14.57 -5.49 -23.53
CA GLY A 24 -14.82 -6.93 -23.45
C GLY A 24 -14.27 -7.74 -24.62
N MET A 25 -13.42 -7.15 -25.46
CA MET A 25 -12.68 -7.87 -26.52
C MET A 25 -11.58 -8.76 -25.96
N LEU A 26 -10.98 -8.35 -24.83
CA LEU A 26 -10.07 -9.17 -24.02
C LEU A 26 -10.84 -9.70 -22.81
N ASP A 27 -10.91 -11.02 -22.66
CA ASP A 27 -11.60 -11.65 -21.52
C ASP A 27 -10.80 -11.45 -20.22
N THR A 28 -11.38 -10.70 -19.28
CA THR A 28 -10.76 -10.41 -17.97
C THR A 28 -10.92 -11.53 -16.95
N GLU A 29 -11.71 -12.56 -17.23
CA GLU A 29 -11.88 -13.73 -16.35
C GLU A 29 -10.94 -14.87 -16.70
N ASP A 30 -10.48 -14.94 -17.96
CA ASP A 30 -9.47 -15.90 -18.37
C ASP A 30 -8.09 -15.56 -17.78
N ILE A 31 -7.34 -16.61 -17.40
CA ILE A 31 -6.01 -16.48 -16.81
C ILE A 31 -5.05 -15.77 -17.76
N THR A 32 -5.18 -16.02 -19.07
CA THR A 32 -4.33 -15.38 -20.09
C THR A 32 -4.63 -13.89 -20.17
N GLY A 33 -5.91 -13.52 -20.23
CA GLY A 33 -6.33 -12.12 -20.29
C GLY A 33 -5.97 -11.36 -19.01
N GLN A 34 -6.07 -12.00 -17.84
CA GLN A 34 -5.60 -11.43 -16.58
C GLN A 34 -4.10 -11.18 -16.57
N SER A 35 -3.31 -12.14 -17.07
CA SER A 35 -1.86 -12.02 -17.14
C SER A 35 -1.44 -10.88 -18.07
N VAL A 36 -2.06 -10.77 -19.25
CA VAL A 36 -1.83 -9.67 -20.20
C VAL A 36 -2.13 -8.32 -19.56
N LEU A 37 -3.26 -8.20 -18.86
CA LEU A 37 -3.66 -6.94 -18.24
C LEU A 37 -2.73 -6.57 -17.06
N GLN A 38 -2.32 -7.56 -16.27
CA GLN A 38 -1.35 -7.37 -15.18
C GLN A 38 0.01 -6.90 -15.71
N ASP A 39 0.51 -7.51 -16.79
CA ASP A 39 1.75 -7.10 -17.44
C ASP A 39 1.63 -5.69 -18.02
N ALA A 40 0.51 -5.37 -18.68
CA ALA A 40 0.24 -4.03 -19.18
C ALA A 40 0.27 -2.99 -18.05
N PHE A 41 -0.35 -3.26 -16.90
CA PHE A 41 -0.28 -2.37 -15.74
C PHE A 41 1.15 -2.18 -15.23
N GLN A 42 1.93 -3.26 -15.14
CA GLN A 42 3.33 -3.19 -14.71
C GLN A 42 4.17 -2.33 -15.67
N ILE A 43 3.99 -2.54 -16.98
CA ILE A 43 4.66 -1.79 -18.03
C ILE A 43 4.31 -0.29 -17.96
N LEU A 44 3.03 0.05 -17.73
CA LEU A 44 2.57 1.44 -17.59
C LEU A 44 3.17 2.16 -16.37
N VAL A 45 3.47 1.43 -15.28
CA VAL A 45 4.08 2.01 -14.07
C VAL A 45 5.62 2.02 -14.09
N CYS A 46 6.25 1.32 -15.03
CA CYS A 46 7.69 1.30 -15.19
C CYS A 46 8.25 2.72 -15.44
N LYS A 47 9.36 3.04 -14.79
CA LYS A 47 10.01 4.37 -14.88
C LYS A 47 10.52 4.69 -16.29
N GLU A 48 10.71 3.66 -17.12
CA GLU A 48 11.23 3.77 -18.48
C GLU A 48 10.16 4.22 -19.48
N ILE A 49 8.89 3.86 -19.23
CA ILE A 49 7.76 4.22 -20.09
C ILE A 49 6.96 5.38 -19.49
N ARG A 50 6.90 5.49 -18.16
CA ARG A 50 6.24 6.63 -17.51
C ARG A 50 6.99 7.91 -17.82
N LEU A 51 6.32 8.85 -18.49
CA LEU A 51 6.96 10.10 -18.85
C LEU A 51 7.34 10.89 -17.59
N PRO A 52 8.61 11.28 -17.42
CA PRO A 52 9.02 12.11 -16.31
C PRO A 52 8.35 13.46 -16.46
N THR A 53 7.46 13.78 -15.51
CA THR A 53 7.00 15.15 -15.33
C THR A 53 8.19 15.94 -14.79
N ASN A 54 8.91 16.63 -15.66
CA ASN A 54 9.97 17.56 -15.26
C ASN A 54 9.32 18.82 -14.65
N ARG A 55 8.68 18.66 -13.49
CA ARG A 55 8.38 19.80 -12.61
C ARG A 55 9.69 20.13 -11.91
N GLY A 56 10.53 20.92 -12.57
CA GLY A 56 11.43 21.80 -11.84
C GLY A 56 10.59 22.60 -10.85
N SER A 57 11.00 22.60 -9.59
CA SER A 57 10.38 23.32 -8.48
C SER A 57 9.81 24.67 -8.92
N SER A 58 8.51 24.72 -9.13
CA SER A 58 7.75 25.95 -9.25
C SER A 58 6.41 25.65 -8.60
N SER A 59 6.35 26.00 -7.31
CA SER A 59 5.15 26.64 -6.81
C SER A 59 4.91 27.82 -7.74
N ASP A 60 3.83 27.79 -8.51
CA ASP A 60 2.75 28.74 -8.30
C ASP A 60 1.60 28.46 -9.25
N SER A 61 0.41 28.43 -8.66
CA SER A 61 -0.82 28.83 -9.32
C SER A 61 -0.61 30.18 -9.98
N ALA A 62 -0.70 30.22 -11.31
CA ALA A 62 -1.16 31.39 -12.03
C ALA A 62 -1.74 30.91 -13.37
N GLU A 63 -3.05 30.73 -13.39
CA GLU A 63 -3.80 31.06 -14.60
C GLU A 63 -3.72 32.59 -14.80
N ILE A 64 -3.82 33.01 -16.06
CA ILE A 64 -3.85 34.39 -16.59
C ILE A 64 -2.45 35.00 -16.84
N ASP A 65 -2.00 34.95 -18.10
CA ASP A 65 -2.12 36.13 -18.97
C ASP A 65 -1.91 35.74 -20.45
N GLU A 66 -2.88 36.08 -21.30
CA GLU A 66 -2.56 36.42 -22.68
C GLU A 66 -1.95 37.82 -22.66
N GLU A 67 -1.04 38.07 -23.60
CA GLU A 67 -0.46 39.37 -23.95
C GLU A 67 0.89 39.74 -23.30
N GLY A 68 1.93 39.80 -24.17
CA GLY A 68 3.01 40.77 -24.04
C GLY A 68 4.09 40.52 -22.97
N GLY A 69 5.17 39.81 -23.34
CA GLY A 69 6.36 39.80 -22.51
C GLY A 69 7.54 39.04 -23.10
N ASP A 70 8.26 39.68 -24.02
CA ASP A 70 9.62 39.29 -24.39
C ASP A 70 10.50 39.29 -23.13
N SER A 71 10.81 38.11 -22.61
CA SER A 71 11.91 37.89 -21.67
C SER A 71 12.69 36.70 -22.15
N GLY A 72 13.73 37.04 -22.92
CA GLY A 72 14.63 36.14 -23.58
C GLY A 72 15.32 35.13 -22.65
N GLY A 73 15.72 34.01 -23.27
CA GLY A 73 16.61 33.01 -22.67
C GLY A 73 15.96 31.69 -22.27
N GLY A 74 14.69 31.46 -22.58
CA GLY A 74 14.11 30.12 -22.49
C GLY A 74 14.60 29.25 -23.63
N SER A 75 15.69 28.48 -23.43
CA SER A 75 16.19 27.49 -24.40
C SER A 75 15.02 26.74 -25.05
N ALA A 76 14.99 26.61 -26.38
CA ALA A 76 13.93 25.92 -27.12
C ALA A 76 13.60 24.52 -26.56
N ALA A 77 14.56 23.90 -25.87
CA ALA A 77 14.37 22.65 -25.12
C ALA A 77 13.37 22.78 -23.95
N ALA A 78 13.38 23.89 -23.20
CA ALA A 78 12.46 24.15 -22.10
C ALA A 78 11.03 24.40 -22.59
N ALA A 79 10.87 25.14 -23.69
CA ALA A 79 9.58 25.35 -24.34
C ALA A 79 9.00 24.03 -24.89
N ARG A 80 9.84 23.21 -25.55
CA ARG A 80 9.47 21.85 -26.00
C ARG A 80 9.07 20.96 -24.83
N GLY A 81 9.79 21.02 -23.71
CA GLY A 81 9.47 20.27 -22.49
C GLY A 81 8.08 20.61 -21.94
N ARG A 82 7.72 21.90 -21.89
CA ARG A 82 6.38 22.33 -21.45
C ARG A 82 5.26 21.85 -22.38
N ALA A 83 5.46 21.94 -23.70
CA ALA A 83 4.48 21.46 -24.68
C ALA A 83 4.24 19.95 -24.57
N ILE A 84 5.31 19.16 -24.35
CA ILE A 84 5.21 17.72 -24.14
C ILE A 84 4.39 17.42 -22.87
N THR A 85 4.68 18.07 -21.75
CA THR A 85 3.92 17.88 -20.50
C THR A 85 2.44 18.20 -20.68
N GLN A 86 2.09 19.28 -21.40
CA GLN A 86 0.70 19.64 -21.68
C GLN A 86 0.01 18.63 -22.60
N ALA A 87 0.68 18.16 -23.65
CA ALA A 87 0.15 17.13 -24.53
C ALA A 87 -0.09 15.80 -23.79
N VAL A 88 0.83 15.44 -22.88
CA VAL A 88 0.68 14.27 -22.00
C VAL A 88 -0.53 14.44 -21.08
N ARG A 89 -0.68 15.59 -20.43
CA ARG A 89 -1.84 15.87 -19.57
C ARG A 89 -3.14 15.77 -20.34
N LYS A 90 -3.21 16.38 -21.53
CA LYS A 90 -4.40 16.31 -22.39
C LYS A 90 -4.70 14.87 -22.81
N GLY A 91 -3.69 14.11 -23.22
CA GLY A 91 -3.83 12.69 -23.59
C GLY A 91 -4.30 11.83 -22.41
N LEU A 92 -3.77 12.09 -21.21
CA LEU A 92 -4.17 11.42 -19.97
C LEU A 92 -5.66 11.66 -19.69
N ILE A 93 -6.10 12.92 -19.69
CA ILE A 93 -7.50 13.30 -19.38
C ILE A 93 -8.47 12.80 -20.44
N GLN A 94 -8.16 12.99 -21.73
CA GLN A 94 -9.10 12.72 -22.82
C GLN A 94 -9.15 11.25 -23.22
N ASN A 95 -8.01 10.54 -23.17
CA ASN A 95 -7.93 9.18 -23.70
C ASN A 95 -7.80 8.16 -22.56
N THR A 96 -6.86 8.38 -21.64
CA THR A 96 -6.48 7.35 -20.67
C THR A 96 -7.46 7.25 -19.51
N ILE A 97 -7.85 8.37 -18.88
CA ILE A 97 -8.75 8.36 -17.71
C ILE A 97 -10.11 7.72 -18.00
N PRO A 98 -10.80 8.00 -19.13
CA PRO A 98 -12.05 7.33 -19.45
C PRO A 98 -11.92 5.80 -19.51
N ILE A 99 -10.85 5.30 -20.14
CA ILE A 99 -10.54 3.86 -20.21
C ILE A 99 -10.35 3.27 -18.82
N PHE A 100 -9.58 3.94 -17.95
CA PHE A 100 -9.36 3.48 -16.58
C PHE A 100 -10.63 3.46 -15.73
N ILE A 101 -11.52 4.45 -15.88
CA ILE A 101 -12.80 4.50 -15.16
C ILE A 101 -13.69 3.33 -15.60
N GLU A 102 -13.79 3.11 -16.91
CA GLU A 102 -14.61 2.01 -17.44
C GLU A 102 -14.06 0.65 -17.02
N LEU A 103 -12.75 0.48 -17.12
CA LEU A 103 -12.07 -0.74 -16.68
C LEU A 103 -12.24 -0.97 -15.17
N LYS A 104 -12.16 0.08 -14.34
CA LYS A 104 -12.45 -0.03 -12.89
C LYS A 104 -13.84 -0.58 -12.65
N ARG A 105 -14.86 0.03 -13.27
CA ARG A 105 -16.26 -0.39 -13.13
C ARG A 105 -16.45 -1.85 -13.58
N LEU A 106 -15.82 -2.25 -14.68
CA LEU A 106 -15.86 -3.61 -15.18
C LEU A 106 -15.25 -4.59 -14.17
N LEU A 107 -14.03 -4.33 -13.70
CA LEU A 107 -13.33 -5.21 -12.76
C LEU A 107 -14.05 -5.30 -11.40
N GLU A 108 -14.65 -4.21 -10.93
CA GLU A 108 -15.47 -4.20 -9.71
C GLU A 108 -16.75 -5.02 -9.89
N SER A 109 -17.45 -4.87 -11.01
CA SER A 109 -18.69 -5.61 -11.29
C SER A 109 -18.48 -7.13 -11.30
N LYS A 110 -17.27 -7.56 -11.65
CA LYS A 110 -16.85 -8.97 -11.72
C LYS A 110 -16.10 -9.44 -10.48
N ASN A 111 -15.91 -8.57 -9.48
CA ASN A 111 -15.07 -8.83 -8.30
C ASN A 111 -13.67 -9.37 -8.66
N SER A 112 -13.09 -8.82 -9.72
CA SER A 112 -11.84 -9.31 -10.29
C SER A 112 -10.66 -9.07 -9.34
N PRO A 113 -9.71 -10.02 -9.22
CA PRO A 113 -8.49 -9.84 -8.42
C PRO A 113 -7.58 -8.72 -8.97
N LEU A 114 -7.79 -8.27 -10.21
CA LEU A 114 -6.97 -7.23 -10.85
C LEU A 114 -7.27 -5.82 -10.35
N ILE A 115 -8.36 -5.62 -9.58
CA ILE A 115 -8.72 -4.29 -9.07
C ILE A 115 -7.57 -3.65 -8.27
N GLY A 116 -6.84 -4.45 -7.49
CA GLY A 116 -5.68 -3.96 -6.74
C GLY A 116 -4.55 -3.49 -7.66
N SER A 117 -4.25 -4.25 -8.72
CA SER A 117 -3.22 -3.87 -9.70
C SER A 117 -3.63 -2.63 -10.51
N LEU A 118 -4.92 -2.48 -10.84
CA LEU A 118 -5.46 -1.29 -11.50
C LEU A 118 -5.28 -0.04 -10.61
N MET A 119 -5.71 -0.13 -9.35
CA MET A 119 -5.63 1.00 -8.41
C MET A 119 -4.18 1.39 -8.12
N GLU A 120 -3.28 0.42 -7.99
CA GLU A 120 -1.85 0.67 -7.87
C GLU A 120 -1.28 1.36 -9.12
N CYS A 121 -1.72 0.94 -10.32
CA CYS A 121 -1.35 1.57 -11.58
C CYS A 121 -1.79 3.04 -11.63
N LEU A 122 -3.06 3.32 -11.35
CA LEU A 122 -3.62 4.68 -11.29
C LEU A 122 -2.89 5.55 -10.26
N ARG A 123 -2.64 5.03 -9.07
CA ARG A 123 -1.92 5.74 -8.01
C ARG A 123 -0.51 6.12 -8.46
N ILE A 124 0.22 5.23 -9.11
CA ILE A 124 1.57 5.53 -9.61
C ILE A 124 1.53 6.51 -10.78
N LEU A 125 0.56 6.37 -11.68
CA LEU A 125 0.39 7.21 -12.85
C LEU A 125 0.08 8.67 -12.45
N LEU A 126 -0.75 8.84 -11.43
CA LEU A 126 -1.27 10.15 -11.01
C LEU A 126 -0.50 10.79 -9.85
N LYS A 127 0.51 10.12 -9.27
CA LYS A 127 1.29 10.66 -8.15
C LYS A 127 1.99 11.98 -8.41
N ASP A 128 2.30 12.27 -9.67
CA ASP A 128 2.98 13.50 -10.08
C ASP A 128 1.97 14.63 -10.39
N TYR A 129 0.66 14.38 -10.26
CA TYR A 129 -0.45 15.30 -10.55
C TYR A 129 -1.35 15.56 -9.34
N LYS A 130 -0.84 15.41 -8.11
CA LYS A 130 -1.62 15.59 -6.86
C LYS A 130 -2.39 16.91 -6.79
N ASN A 131 -1.80 17.99 -7.30
CA ASN A 131 -2.39 19.33 -7.26
C ASN A 131 -3.51 19.52 -8.30
N GLU A 132 -3.57 18.65 -9.31
CA GLU A 132 -4.50 18.72 -10.45
C GLU A 132 -5.45 17.50 -10.47
N ILE A 133 -5.39 16.65 -9.43
CA ILE A 133 -6.15 15.40 -9.36
C ILE A 133 -7.66 15.65 -9.44
N ASP A 134 -8.10 16.78 -8.87
CA ASP A 134 -9.49 17.20 -8.85
C ASP A 134 -10.01 17.53 -10.25
N ASP A 135 -9.18 18.17 -11.08
CA ASP A 135 -9.52 18.50 -12.46
C ASP A 135 -9.48 17.26 -13.36
N ILE A 136 -8.48 16.40 -13.15
CA ILE A 136 -8.28 15.19 -13.97
C ILE A 136 -9.42 14.20 -13.78
N LEU A 137 -9.94 14.06 -12.56
CA LEU A 137 -10.96 13.08 -12.19
C LEU A 137 -12.36 13.68 -11.98
N VAL A 138 -12.66 14.82 -12.60
CA VAL A 138 -13.97 15.48 -12.48
C VAL A 138 -15.15 14.56 -12.86
N ALA A 139 -14.91 13.62 -13.78
CA ALA A 139 -15.90 12.63 -14.23
C ALA A 139 -16.20 11.54 -13.19
N ASP A 140 -15.29 11.28 -12.24
CA ASP A 140 -15.45 10.27 -11.20
C ASP A 140 -14.92 10.77 -9.84
N LYS A 141 -15.81 11.44 -9.09
CA LYS A 141 -15.52 11.98 -7.76
C LYS A 141 -15.28 10.89 -6.71
N GLN A 142 -15.71 9.66 -6.95
CA GLN A 142 -15.47 8.57 -6.02
C GLN A 142 -14.05 8.04 -6.18
N LEU A 143 -13.64 7.75 -7.42
CA LEU A 143 -12.28 7.37 -7.76
C LEU A 143 -11.27 8.44 -7.31
N GLN A 144 -11.61 9.72 -7.48
CA GLN A 144 -10.83 10.84 -6.96
C GLN A 144 -10.54 10.71 -5.46
N LYS A 145 -11.56 10.46 -4.63
CA LYS A 145 -11.41 10.31 -3.18
C LYS A 145 -10.61 9.07 -2.80
N GLU A 146 -10.85 7.95 -3.49
CA GLU A 146 -10.11 6.70 -3.30
C GLU A 146 -8.61 6.92 -3.55
N LEU A 147 -8.26 7.58 -4.66
CA LEU A 147 -6.86 7.85 -4.99
C LEU A 147 -6.19 8.84 -4.04
N ILE A 148 -6.87 9.92 -3.65
CA ILE A 148 -6.33 10.86 -2.65
C ILE A 148 -6.01 10.12 -1.35
N TYR A 149 -6.91 9.26 -0.88
CA TYR A 149 -6.69 8.46 0.32
C TYR A 149 -5.50 7.51 0.16
N ASP A 150 -5.43 6.77 -0.95
CA ASP A 150 -4.37 5.79 -1.21
C ASP A 150 -2.99 6.46 -1.34
N MET A 151 -2.91 7.62 -1.98
CA MET A 151 -1.67 8.39 -2.08
C MET A 151 -1.18 8.85 -0.71
N GLN A 152 -2.07 9.38 0.14
CA GLN A 152 -1.73 9.79 1.51
C GLN A 152 -1.31 8.62 2.39
N LYS A 153 -2.02 7.49 2.27
CA LYS A 153 -1.70 6.25 3.00
C LYS A 153 -0.35 5.68 2.58
N TYR A 154 -0.05 5.68 1.27
CA TYR A 154 1.24 5.22 0.73
C TYR A 154 2.40 6.10 1.21
N ASP A 155 2.24 7.43 1.18
CA ASP A 155 3.25 8.37 1.68
C ASP A 155 3.51 8.20 3.19
N SER A 156 2.44 7.96 3.95
CA SER A 156 2.51 7.68 5.40
C SER A 156 3.18 6.33 5.71
N ALA A 157 3.01 5.32 4.87
CA ALA A 157 3.69 4.03 5.02
C ALA A 157 5.19 4.14 4.67
N LYS A 158 5.52 4.90 3.62
CA LYS A 158 6.90 5.14 3.20
C LYS A 158 7.70 5.88 4.27
N THR A 159 7.13 6.93 4.86
CA THR A 159 7.78 7.70 5.94
C THR A 159 8.01 6.85 7.19
N LYS A 160 7.05 6.00 7.57
CA LYS A 160 7.21 5.02 8.66
C LYS A 160 8.31 4.00 8.39
N SER A 161 8.40 3.46 7.18
CA SER A 161 9.45 2.52 6.78
C SER A 161 10.84 3.14 6.80
N THR A 162 10.98 4.40 6.33
CA THR A 162 12.27 5.11 6.36
C THR A 162 12.72 5.45 7.79
N ALA A 163 11.78 5.72 8.70
CA ALA A 163 12.09 5.93 10.11
C ALA A 163 12.54 4.63 10.80
N THR A 164 11.91 3.49 10.50
CA THR A 164 12.33 2.18 11.03
C THR A 164 13.70 1.75 10.48
N GLU A 165 13.99 2.00 9.20
CA GLU A 165 15.30 1.70 8.62
C GLU A 165 16.43 2.60 9.15
N ALA A 166 16.15 3.88 9.41
CA ALA A 166 17.12 4.80 10.01
C ALA A 166 17.46 4.39 11.46
N VAL A 167 16.48 3.95 12.23
CA VAL A 167 16.69 3.44 13.61
C VAL A 167 17.45 2.11 13.60
N ALA A 168 17.16 1.21 12.64
CA ALA A 168 17.89 -0.05 12.49
C ALA A 168 19.36 0.13 12.09
N LYS A 169 19.68 1.14 11.25
CA LYS A 169 21.08 1.47 10.91
C LYS A 169 21.87 2.04 12.09
N MET A 170 21.25 2.81 12.99
CA MET A 170 21.93 3.30 14.21
C MET A 170 22.20 2.18 15.25
N GLN A 171 21.44 1.09 15.25
CA GLN A 171 21.67 -0.05 16.16
C GLN A 171 22.76 -1.02 15.67
N LYS A 172 23.10 -1.02 14.37
CA LYS A 172 24.11 -1.95 13.81
C LYS A 172 25.56 -1.45 13.95
N SER A 173 25.79 -0.20 14.32
CA SER A 173 27.14 0.35 14.55
C SER A 173 27.69 0.09 15.97
N SER A 174 26.96 -0.60 16.85
CA SER A 174 27.40 -0.89 18.22
C SER A 174 27.72 -2.35 18.53
N SER A 175 27.77 -3.27 17.54
CA SER A 175 28.02 -4.69 17.81
C SER A 175 29.01 -5.37 16.86
N ASN A 176 30.18 -4.76 16.66
CA ASN A 176 31.35 -5.50 16.15
C ASN A 176 32.48 -5.42 17.19
N LYS A 177 32.38 -6.22 18.25
CA LYS A 177 33.55 -6.67 19.01
C LYS A 177 33.48 -8.19 19.14
N SER A 178 34.40 -8.85 18.44
CA SER A 178 34.66 -10.29 18.48
C SER A 178 35.08 -10.71 19.91
N PRO A 179 34.84 -11.96 20.34
CA PRO A 179 35.36 -12.46 21.60
C PRO A 179 36.81 -12.90 21.38
N ASP A 180 37.76 -12.24 22.04
CA ASP A 180 39.12 -12.74 22.19
C ASP A 180 39.44 -12.90 23.68
N VAL A 181 40.12 -13.99 23.97
CA VAL A 181 40.46 -14.53 25.28
C VAL A 181 41.65 -13.77 25.86
N SER A 182 41.56 -13.27 27.11
CA SER A 182 42.57 -13.43 28.19
C SER A 182 42.54 -12.35 29.28
N LYS A 183 42.61 -12.83 30.53
CA LYS A 183 43.27 -12.31 31.75
C LYS A 183 43.15 -10.84 32.20
N VAL A 184 42.59 -10.71 33.41
CA VAL A 184 43.10 -10.01 34.62
C VAL A 184 43.93 -8.72 34.41
N ALA A 185 43.40 -7.59 34.87
CA ALA A 185 44.02 -6.75 35.92
C ALA A 185 43.20 -5.48 36.20
N SER A 186 43.37 -5.00 37.44
CA SER A 186 42.71 -3.91 38.15
C SER A 186 42.91 -2.51 37.55
N GLY A 187 42.00 -1.57 37.85
CA GLY A 187 42.25 -0.13 37.65
C GLY A 187 41.00 0.74 37.72
N LYS A 188 40.81 1.43 38.84
CA LYS A 188 39.84 2.54 38.99
C LYS A 188 40.30 3.72 38.13
N HIS A 189 39.39 4.37 37.40
CA HIS A 189 39.36 5.84 37.27
C HIS A 189 38.02 6.30 36.68
N ALA A 190 37.37 7.22 37.40
CA ALA A 190 36.21 7.96 36.94
C ALA A 190 36.62 9.04 35.95
N HIS A 191 35.82 9.25 34.90
CA HIS A 191 35.64 10.57 34.31
C HIS A 191 34.21 10.73 33.80
N ASN A 192 33.59 11.81 34.26
CA ASN A 192 32.27 12.27 33.89
C ASN A 192 32.16 12.54 32.38
N PHE A 193 31.03 12.20 31.77
CA PHE A 193 30.42 13.09 30.78
C PHE A 193 28.91 13.10 30.97
N THR A 194 28.47 14.27 31.38
CA THR A 194 27.09 14.66 31.62
C THR A 194 26.33 14.75 30.30
N LYS A 195 25.16 14.09 30.21
CA LYS A 195 24.04 14.65 29.44
C LYS A 195 22.72 14.40 30.16
N LYS A 196 22.24 15.51 30.68
CA LYS A 196 21.08 15.73 31.54
C LYS A 196 19.78 15.60 30.73
N SER A 197 18.86 14.82 31.29
CA SER A 197 17.39 14.91 31.23
C SER A 197 16.69 15.31 29.92
N LYS A 198 15.94 14.36 29.34
CA LYS A 198 14.55 14.62 28.91
C LYS A 198 13.72 13.33 28.84
N GLY A 199 12.75 13.21 29.74
CA GLY A 199 11.55 12.38 29.58
C GLY A 199 11.55 11.04 30.32
N ASN A 200 11.11 11.04 31.57
CA ASN A 200 10.89 9.82 32.37
C ASN A 200 9.84 8.88 31.73
N SER A 201 9.00 9.35 30.81
CA SER A 201 8.07 8.53 30.03
C SER A 201 8.76 7.64 28.98
N LYS A 202 9.92 8.05 28.46
CA LYS A 202 10.65 7.32 27.42
C LYS A 202 11.42 6.12 27.97
N LEU A 203 11.95 6.26 29.19
CA LEU A 203 12.64 5.16 29.88
C LEU A 203 11.65 4.06 30.29
N ALA A 204 10.47 4.44 30.80
CA ALA A 204 9.40 3.48 31.12
C ALA A 204 8.92 2.74 29.86
N SER A 205 8.69 3.45 28.74
CA SER A 205 8.30 2.83 27.47
C SER A 205 9.39 1.91 26.91
N ALA A 206 10.66 2.31 26.99
CA ALA A 206 11.77 1.49 26.51
C ALA A 206 12.00 0.24 27.39
N MET A 207 11.80 0.33 28.71
CA MET A 207 11.86 -0.84 29.59
C MET A 207 10.68 -1.78 29.37
N ALA A 208 9.48 -1.25 29.11
CA ALA A 208 8.31 -2.04 28.73
C ALA A 208 8.51 -2.75 27.38
N ASP A 209 9.03 -2.05 26.37
CA ASP A 209 9.34 -2.63 25.05
C ASP A 209 10.46 -3.68 25.13
N ALA A 210 11.49 -3.45 25.96
CA ALA A 210 12.56 -4.41 26.17
C ALA A 210 12.07 -5.67 26.90
N ALA A 211 11.20 -5.52 27.90
CA ALA A 211 10.57 -6.64 28.60
C ALA A 211 9.63 -7.42 27.66
N ALA A 212 8.81 -6.73 26.85
CA ALA A 212 7.94 -7.35 25.86
C ALA A 212 8.74 -8.12 24.80
N ALA A 213 9.84 -7.54 24.30
CA ALA A 213 10.72 -8.20 23.33
C ALA A 213 11.45 -9.41 23.93
N ALA A 214 11.87 -9.33 25.20
CA ALA A 214 12.48 -10.46 25.90
C ALA A 214 11.47 -11.61 26.09
N THR A 215 10.22 -11.30 26.46
CA THR A 215 9.13 -12.27 26.58
C THR A 215 8.81 -12.90 25.23
N ALA A 216 8.65 -12.11 24.16
CA ALA A 216 8.41 -12.64 22.81
C ALA A 216 9.53 -13.58 22.35
N ARG A 217 10.79 -13.23 22.58
CA ARG A 217 11.94 -14.10 22.28
C ARG A 217 12.00 -15.36 23.14
N SER A 218 11.46 -15.32 24.36
CA SER A 218 11.34 -16.49 25.22
C SER A 218 10.26 -17.44 24.70
N VAL A 219 9.07 -16.90 24.40
CA VAL A 219 7.94 -17.67 23.83
C VAL A 219 8.32 -18.30 22.49
N LEU A 220 8.95 -17.54 21.59
CA LEU A 220 9.40 -18.08 20.29
C LEU A 220 10.47 -19.16 20.45
N ARG A 221 11.37 -19.05 21.43
CA ARG A 221 12.34 -20.11 21.75
C ARG A 221 11.69 -21.35 22.36
N GLU A 222 10.59 -21.19 23.09
CA GLU A 222 9.82 -22.30 23.66
C GLU A 222 9.02 -23.05 22.58
N VAL A 223 8.42 -22.31 21.64
CA VAL A 223 7.76 -22.88 20.45
C VAL A 223 8.76 -23.66 19.59
N ASN A 224 9.94 -23.11 19.34
CA ASN A 224 10.99 -23.81 18.56
C ASN A 224 11.55 -25.06 19.25
N LYS A 225 11.34 -25.23 20.56
CA LYS A 225 11.71 -26.46 21.28
C LYS A 225 10.65 -27.56 21.17
N GLY A 226 9.56 -27.33 20.43
CA GLY A 226 8.52 -28.33 20.17
C GLY A 226 7.66 -28.67 21.40
N SER A 227 7.71 -27.87 22.46
CA SER A 227 6.93 -28.08 23.69
C SER A 227 5.61 -27.30 23.67
N THR A 228 4.80 -27.49 22.63
CA THR A 228 3.41 -27.01 22.63
C THR A 228 2.49 -28.23 22.74
N PRO A 229 1.65 -28.35 23.78
CA PRO A 229 0.69 -29.45 23.85
C PRO A 229 -0.28 -29.36 22.67
N PRO A 230 -0.74 -30.50 22.11
CA PRO A 230 -1.68 -30.49 21.00
C PRO A 230 -2.97 -29.77 21.39
N LEU A 231 -3.63 -29.12 20.41
CA LEU A 231 -4.83 -28.30 20.64
C LEU A 231 -5.98 -29.05 21.32
N SER A 232 -5.99 -30.39 21.26
CA SER A 232 -6.95 -31.26 21.93
C SER A 232 -6.76 -31.38 23.45
N SER A 233 -5.59 -30.98 23.99
CA SER A 233 -5.29 -31.00 25.42
C SER A 233 -5.66 -29.69 26.14
N LEU A 234 -6.07 -28.65 25.39
CA LEU A 234 -6.48 -27.38 25.95
C LEU A 234 -7.96 -27.45 26.35
N SER A 235 -8.25 -27.35 27.65
CA SER A 235 -9.62 -27.24 28.14
C SER A 235 -10.22 -25.91 27.67
N VAL A 236 -11.34 -25.97 26.94
CA VAL A 236 -12.10 -24.79 26.52
C VAL A 236 -12.52 -23.97 27.76
N PRO A 237 -12.35 -22.64 27.74
CA PRO A 237 -12.76 -21.78 28.86
C PRO A 237 -14.27 -21.97 29.12
N LYS A 238 -14.62 -22.52 30.28
CA LYS A 238 -16.02 -22.61 30.70
C LYS A 238 -16.50 -21.21 31.05
N LEU A 239 -17.30 -20.61 30.16
CA LEU A 239 -18.08 -19.42 30.46
C LEU A 239 -19.05 -19.76 31.60
N LYS A 240 -18.83 -19.17 32.77
CA LYS A 240 -19.74 -19.27 33.91
C LYS A 240 -20.97 -18.40 33.60
N SER A 241 -22.11 -19.03 33.31
CA SER A 241 -23.39 -18.34 33.21
C SER A 241 -23.73 -17.78 34.59
N CYS A 242 -23.73 -16.45 34.71
CA CYS A 242 -24.24 -15.75 35.88
C CYS A 242 -25.78 -15.79 35.81
N ASN A 243 -26.40 -16.90 36.22
CA ASN A 243 -27.82 -16.90 36.59
C ASN A 243 -27.93 -16.25 37.97
N GLY A 244 -27.74 -14.93 38.01
CA GLY A 244 -28.19 -14.09 39.11
C GLY A 244 -29.69 -13.89 38.96
N ALA A 245 -30.45 -14.37 39.95
CA ALA A 245 -31.88 -14.15 40.05
C ALA A 245 -32.18 -12.64 40.07
N SER A 246 -33.00 -12.18 39.11
CA SER A 246 -33.66 -10.88 39.15
C SER A 246 -34.90 -10.98 38.28
N THR A 247 -36.04 -11.07 38.95
CA THR A 247 -37.39 -10.96 38.40
C THR A 247 -37.55 -9.76 37.49
N SER A 248 -37.83 -9.96 36.21
CA SER A 248 -38.70 -9.07 35.43
C SER A 248 -39.11 -9.74 34.12
N GLN A 249 -40.41 -9.64 33.85
CA GLN A 249 -41.11 -10.17 32.69
C GLN A 249 -40.52 -9.65 31.38
N CYS A 250 -40.36 -10.52 30.37
CA CYS A 250 -40.83 -10.25 29.00
C CYS A 250 -40.78 -11.53 28.16
N ASP A 251 -41.94 -11.95 27.66
CA ASP A 251 -42.14 -13.00 26.68
C ASP A 251 -41.34 -12.75 25.38
N ARG A 252 -40.48 -13.70 24.98
CA ARG A 252 -40.15 -13.91 23.55
C ARG A 252 -39.65 -15.35 23.30
N PRO A 253 -40.22 -16.09 22.33
CA PRO A 253 -39.91 -17.50 22.15
C PRO A 253 -38.57 -17.75 21.47
N VAL A 254 -37.82 -18.70 22.03
CA VAL A 254 -36.47 -19.13 21.66
C VAL A 254 -36.59 -20.23 20.60
N ASN A 255 -36.61 -19.89 19.31
CA ASN A 255 -36.59 -20.89 18.22
C ASN A 255 -35.99 -20.35 16.90
N VAL A 256 -34.83 -19.67 16.94
CA VAL A 256 -34.19 -19.15 15.71
C VAL A 256 -32.70 -19.51 15.57
N LEU A 257 -32.08 -20.25 16.50
CA LEU A 257 -30.64 -20.54 16.41
C LEU A 257 -30.29 -22.03 16.49
N LYS A 258 -30.89 -22.84 15.61
CA LYS A 258 -30.44 -24.24 15.40
C LYS A 258 -30.44 -24.67 13.94
N SER A 259 -29.79 -23.88 13.07
CA SER A 259 -29.69 -24.21 11.63
C SER A 259 -28.27 -24.06 11.05
N LEU A 260 -27.22 -24.33 11.83
CA LEU A 260 -25.85 -24.43 11.30
C LEU A 260 -25.06 -25.61 11.87
N SER A 261 -25.71 -26.77 11.98
CA SER A 261 -25.03 -28.04 12.34
C SER A 261 -25.67 -29.23 11.66
N LYS A 262 -25.75 -29.20 10.33
CA LYS A 262 -25.90 -30.42 9.54
C LYS A 262 -25.04 -30.30 8.29
N ARG A 263 -23.75 -30.64 8.45
CA ARG A 263 -22.91 -31.01 7.31
C ARG A 263 -23.58 -32.21 6.66
N HIS A 264 -24.09 -32.02 5.45
CA HIS A 264 -24.59 -33.10 4.62
C HIS A 264 -23.37 -33.95 4.22
N SER A 265 -23.27 -35.15 4.80
CA SER A 265 -22.40 -36.20 4.27
C SER A 265 -22.98 -36.59 2.92
N PHE A 266 -22.25 -36.35 1.84
CA PHE A 266 -22.60 -36.91 0.54
C PHE A 266 -22.06 -38.34 0.55
N ASP A 267 -22.93 -39.26 0.90
CA ASP A 267 -22.72 -40.70 0.75
C ASP A 267 -23.34 -41.06 -0.61
N SER A 268 -22.55 -41.61 -1.51
CA SER A 268 -23.01 -42.09 -2.80
C SER A 268 -22.17 -43.32 -3.17
N ASP A 269 -22.48 -44.41 -2.47
CA ASP A 269 -22.42 -45.76 -3.02
C ASP A 269 -23.89 -46.20 -3.22
N GLU A 270 -24.24 -46.58 -4.45
CA GLU A 270 -24.80 -47.90 -4.82
C GLU A 270 -25.28 -47.89 -6.29
N GLU A 271 -24.50 -48.56 -7.13
CA GLU A 271 -24.85 -49.53 -8.19
C GLU A 271 -26.28 -49.55 -8.80
N ASN A 272 -26.36 -49.34 -10.13
CA ASN A 272 -26.81 -50.34 -11.12
C ASN A 272 -26.67 -49.82 -12.57
#